data_AF-A0A661KBF2-F1
#
_entry.id   AF-A0A661KBF2-F1
#
_cell.length_a   1.000
_cell.length_b   1.000
_cell.length_c   1.000
_cell.angle_alpha   90.00
_cell.angle_beta   90.00
_cell.angle_gamma   90.00
#
_symmetry.space_group_name_H-M   'P 1'
#
loop_
_entity.id
_entity.type
_entity.pdbx_description
1 polymer ?
#
loop_
_entity_poly.entity_id
_entity_poly.type
_entity_poly.pdbx_seq_one_letter_code
_entity_poly.pdbx_strand_id
1 'polypeptide(L)' 'MDPVIVGIIGTCLVFFFLFLGMPIAFALMFVGFIGLSYLSSIQAALPVAARTVYEVAYHYPYTV' A
#
# COMPACT_ATOMS: atom_id res chain seq x y z
N MET A 1 8.43 13.14 10.48
CA MET A 1 9.30 13.34 9.29
C MET A 1 8.50 14.08 8.24
N ASP A 2 9.17 14.79 7.34
CA ASP A 2 8.50 15.45 6.23
C ASP A 2 7.73 14.42 5.38
N PRO A 3 6.44 14.65 5.05
CA PRO A 3 5.64 13.71 4.26
C PRO A 3 6.31 13.33 2.94
N VAL A 4 7.05 14.27 2.36
CA VAL A 4 7.79 14.09 1.11
C VAL A 4 8.90 13.04 1.28
N ILE A 5 9.66 13.09 2.37
CA ILE A 5 10.74 12.14 2.65
C ILE A 5 10.17 10.74 2.86
N VAL A 6 9.06 10.64 3.61
CA VAL A 6 8.36 9.36 3.82
C VAL A 6 7.89 8.77 2.50
N GLY A 7 7.37 9.61 1.59
CA GLY A 7 6.98 9.20 0.24
C GLY A 7 8.16 8.65 -0.57
N ILE A 8 9.29 9.35 -0.58
CA ILE A 8 10.51 8.91 -1.28
C ILE A 8 11.00 7.55 -0.75
N ILE A 9 11.03 7.39 0.58
CA ILE A 9 11.42 6.13 1.21
C ILE A 9 10.46 5.01 0.81
N GLY A 10 9.15 5.26 0.85
CA GLY A 10 8.13 4.30 0.43
C GLY A 10 8.31 3.85 -1.02
N THR A 11 8.52 4.79 -1.95
CA THR A 11 8.77 4.47 -3.36
C THR A 11 9.99 3.59 -3.54
N CYS A 12 11.12 3.91 -2.91
CA CYS A 12 12.31 3.07 -2.94
C CYS A 12 12.06 1.65 -2.38
N LEU A 13 11.24 1.54 -1.33
CA LEU A 13 10.89 0.27 -0.69
C LEU A 13 10.07 -0.63 -1.62
N VAL A 14 9.14 -0.06 -2.40
CA VAL A 14 8.40 -0.83 -3.42
C VAL A 14 9.35 -1.46 -4.43
N PHE A 15 10.29 -0.67 -4.97
CA PHE A 15 11.26 -1.18 -5.92
C PHE A 15 12.14 -2.28 -5.31
N PHE A 16 12.57 -2.10 -4.07
CA PHE A 16 13.32 -3.12 -3.34
C PHE A 16 12.54 -4.46 -3.26
N PHE A 17 11.26 -4.42 -2.89
CA PHE A 17 10.43 -5.62 -2.86
C PHE A 17 10.18 -6.24 -4.24
N LEU A 18 10.09 -5.41 -5.27
CA LEU A 18 9.92 -5.88 -6.64
C LEU A 18 11.17 -6.62 -7.15
N PHE A 19 12.37 -6.12 -6.82
CA PHE A 19 13.62 -6.82 -7.11
C PHE A 19 13.76 -8.16 -6.37
N LEU A 20 13.12 -8.27 -5.19
CA LEU A 20 13.04 -9.52 -4.44
C LEU A 20 12.06 -10.55 -5.06
N GLY A 21 11.36 -10.18 -6.13
CA GLY A 21 10.41 -11.04 -6.83
C GLY A 21 9.03 -11.14 -6.17
N MET A 22 8.71 -10.24 -5.23
CA MET A 22 7.40 -10.25 -4.57
C MET A 22 6.31 -9.80 -5.56
N PRO A 23 5.09 -10.41 -5.54
CA PRO A 23 4.01 -9.96 -6.41
C PRO A 23 3.67 -8.49 -6.14
N ILE A 24 3.50 -7.72 -7.22
CA ILE A 24 3.35 -6.25 -7.18
C ILE A 24 2.22 -5.81 -6.23
N ALA A 25 1.09 -6.52 -6.24
CA ALA A 25 -0.06 -6.22 -5.39
C ALA A 25 0.31 -6.25 -3.90
N PHE A 26 1.07 -7.26 -3.46
CA PHE A 26 1.53 -7.33 -2.07
C PHE A 26 2.51 -6.21 -1.74
N ALA A 27 3.45 -5.91 -2.65
CA ALA A 27 4.42 -4.83 -2.45
C ALA A 27 3.73 -3.48 -2.24
N LEU A 28 2.78 -3.15 -3.12
CA LEU A 28 2.00 -1.92 -3.03
C LEU A 28 1.10 -1.90 -1.80
N MET A 29 0.48 -3.02 -1.44
CA MET A 29 -0.38 -3.11 -0.26
C MET A 29 0.42 -2.90 1.03
N PHE A 30 1.56 -3.56 1.20
CA PHE A 30 2.39 -3.42 2.40
C PHE A 30 2.97 -2.02 2.52
N VAL A 31 3.58 -1.49 1.46
CA VAL A 31 4.20 -0.16 1.51
C VAL A 31 3.14 0.93 1.67
N GLY A 32 2.00 0.81 0.97
CA GLY A 32 0.89 1.74 1.09
C GLY A 32 0.30 1.74 2.51
N PHE A 33 0.11 0.57 3.12
CA PHE A 33 -0.38 0.47 4.49
C PHE A 33 0.60 1.08 5.50
N ILE A 34 1.89 0.80 5.37
CA ILE A 34 2.94 1.35 6.25
C ILE A 34 3.03 2.88 6.09
N GLY A 35 2.99 3.38 4.85
CA GLY A 35 3.03 4.82 4.56
C GLY A 35 1.81 5.57 5.10
N LEU A 36 0.60 5.03 4.91
CA LEU A 36 -0.64 5.60 5.46
C LEU A 36 -0.66 5.55 6.99
N SER A 37 -0.15 4.47 7.59
CA SER A 37 -0.05 4.32 9.05
C SER A 37 0.90 5.35 9.65
N TYR A 38 2.01 5.64 8.96
CA TYR A 38 3.01 6.61 9.41
C TYR A 38 2.56 8.07 9.23
N LEU A 39 1.87 8.39 8.13
CA LEU A 39 1.47 9.75 7.80
C LEU A 39 0.17 10.19 8.47
N SER A 40 -0.78 9.28 8.66
CA SER A 40 -2.09 9.58 9.24
C SER A 40 -2.23 8.98 10.64
N SER A 41 -2.43 7.68 10.71
CA SER A 41 -2.41 6.86 11.94
C SER A 41 -2.75 5.42 11.56
N ILE A 42 -2.38 4.47 12.42
CA ILE A 42 -2.78 3.06 12.26
C ILE A 42 -4.32 2.94 12.23
N GLN A 43 -5.03 3.70 13.07
CA GLN A 43 -6.49 3.65 13.15
C GLN A 43 -7.18 4.16 11.88
N ALA A 44 -6.55 5.09 11.14
CA ALA A 44 -7.02 5.53 9.84
C ALA A 44 -6.63 4.57 8.70
N ALA A 45 -5.48 3.88 8.82
CA ALA A 45 -4.98 2.99 7.77
C ALA A 45 -5.74 1.64 7.69
N LEU A 46 -6.18 1.08 8.83
CA LEU A 46 -6.94 -0.17 8.87
C LEU A 46 -8.24 -0.14 8.04
N PRO A 47 -9.16 0.84 8.22
CA PRO A 47 -10.39 0.88 7.43
C PRO A 47 -10.13 1.11 5.95
N VAL A 48 -9.06 1.84 5.58
CA VAL A 48 -8.65 2.01 4.18
C VAL A 48 -8.20 0.69 3.57
N ALA A 49 -7.35 -0.09 4.25
CA ALA A 49 -6.94 -1.40 3.78
C ALA A 49 -8.13 -2.37 3.64
N ALA A 50 -9.02 -2.40 4.63
CA ALA A 50 -10.23 -3.22 4.60
C ALA A 50 -11.15 -2.85 3.43
N ARG A 51 -11.35 -1.54 3.19
CA ARG A 51 -12.13 -1.05 2.06
C ARG A 51 -11.52 -1.44 0.72
N THR A 52 -10.20 -1.27 0.56
CA THR A 52 -9.51 -1.62 -0.69
C THR A 52 -9.67 -3.11 -1.01
N VAL A 53 -9.49 -3.99 -0.01
CA VAL A 53 -9.70 -5.43 -0.18
C VAL A 53 -11.16 -5.75 -0.52
N TYR A 54 -12.10 -5.12 0.20
CA TYR A 54 -13.53 -5.31 -0.03
C TYR A 54 -13.93 -4.86 -1.44
N GLU A 55 -13.50 -3.68 -1.90
CA GLU A 55 -13.86 -3.18 -3.23
C GLU A 55 -13.29 -4.06 -4.34
N VAL A 56 -12.03 -4.51 -4.23
CA VAL A 56 -11.42 -5.39 -5.23
C VAL A 56 -12.12 -6.76 -5.27
N ALA A 57 -12.47 -7.31 -4.10
CA ALA A 57 -13.16 -8.59 -4.00
C ALA A 57 -14.65 -8.53 -4.39
N TYR A 58 -15.32 -7.40 -4.13
CA TYR A 58 -16.76 -7.25 -4.37
C TYR A 58 -17.06 -6.82 -5.80
N HIS A 59 -16.29 -5.89 -6.36
CA HIS A 59 -16.55 -5.38 -7.71
C HIS A 59 -15.92 -6.21 -8.82
N TYR A 60 -15.03 -7.17 -8.51
CA TYR A 60 -14.26 -7.96 -9.50
C TYR A 60 -13.96 -7.14 -10.76
N PRO A 61 -13.26 -5.99 -10.66
CA PRO A 61 -13.06 -5.10 -11.81
C PRO A 61 -12.23 -5.73 -12.94
N TYR A 62 -11.79 -6.99 -12.78
CA TYR A 62 -11.22 -7.85 -13.81
C TYR A 62 -12.30 -8.46 -14.72
N THR A 63 -13.17 -7.62 -15.29
CA THR A 63 -13.72 -7.98 -16.61
C THR A 63 -12.56 -7.88 -17.59
N VAL A 64 -11.93 -9.04 -17.84
CA VAL A 64 -11.12 -9.30 -19.02
C VAL A 64 -11.98 -9.32 -20.27
#